data_AF-A0A7X9GM28-F1
#
_entry.id   AF-A0A7X9GM28-F1
#
_cell.length_a   1.000
_cell.length_b   1.000
_cell.length_c   1.000
_cell.angle_alpha   90.00
_cell.angle_beta   90.00
_cell.angle_gamma   90.00
#
_symmetry.space_group_name_H-M   'P 1'
#
loop_
_entity.id
_entity.type
_entity.pdbx_description
1 polymer ?
#
loop_
_entity_poly.entity_id
_entity_poly.type
_entity_poly.pdbx_seq_one_letter_code
_entity_poly.pdbx_strand_id
1 'polypeptide(L)' 'NNRIFCYGGNEVMTPENINEIYGIPVTVQEVKGVKVVIPLPDNQ' A
#
# COMPACT_ATOMS: atom_id res chain seq x y z
N ASN A 1 15.98 -13.22 3.47
CA ASN A 1 15.90 -12.07 2.53
C ASN A 1 14.75 -11.15 2.94
N ASN A 2 14.91 -10.39 4.02
CA ASN A 2 13.87 -9.46 4.50
C ASN A 2 14.36 -8.04 4.27
N ARG A 3 14.32 -7.58 3.03
CA ARG A 3 14.70 -6.21 2.68
C ARG A 3 13.54 -5.28 3.05
N ILE A 4 13.79 -4.38 4.00
CA ILE A 4 12.84 -3.34 4.38
C ILE A 4 12.98 -2.20 3.36
N PHE A 5 11.90 -1.84 2.68
CA PHE A 5 11.87 -0.74 1.72
C PHE A 5 11.45 0.58 2.37
N CYS A 6 10.46 0.53 3.27
CA CYS A 6 10.03 1.64 4.11
C CYS A 6 9.56 1.15 5.49
N TYR A 7 9.65 2.01 6.50
CA TYR A 7 9.15 1.79 7.86
C TYR A 7 8.47 3.08 8.35
N GLY A 8 7.23 2.96 8.81
CA GLY A 8 6.40 4.09 9.24
C GLY A 8 4.91 3.74 9.19
N GLY A 9 4.06 4.66 9.62
CA GLY A 9 2.61 4.55 9.64
C GLY A 9 1.94 5.23 8.44
N ASN A 10 0.93 6.04 8.72
CA ASN A 10 0.10 6.71 7.71
C ASN A 10 0.87 7.66 6.79
N GLU A 11 1.99 8.18 7.28
CA GLU A 11 2.89 9.08 6.56
C GLU A 11 3.61 8.39 5.40
N VAL A 12 3.73 7.05 5.43
CA VAL A 12 4.34 6.26 4.36
C VAL A 12 3.38 5.23 3.75
N MET A 13 2.31 4.84 4.45
CA MET A 13 1.29 3.89 3.97
C MET A 13 0.28 4.59 3.05
N THR A 14 0.77 5.21 1.99
CA THR A 14 -0.05 5.83 0.94
C THR A 14 -0.06 4.95 -0.31
N PRO A 15 -1.15 4.96 -1.10
CA PRO A 15 -1.20 4.24 -2.37
C PRO A 15 -0.04 4.56 -3.31
N GLU A 16 0.35 5.84 -3.39
CA GLU A 16 1.40 6.33 -4.27
C GLU A 16 2.75 5.72 -3.89
N ASN A 17 3.12 5.79 -2.62
CA ASN A 17 4.40 5.29 -2.13
C ASN A 17 4.50 3.75 -2.28
N ILE A 18 3.40 3.03 -2.02
CA ILE A 18 3.36 1.58 -2.19
C ILE A 18 3.48 1.21 -3.68
N ASN A 19 2.78 1.91 -4.57
CA ASN A 19 2.90 1.68 -6.01
C ASN A 19 4.30 1.98 -6.55
N GLU A 20 4.93 3.09 -6.12
CA GLU A 20 6.29 3.45 -6.57
C GLU A 20 7.34 2.41 -6.16
N ILE A 21 7.23 1.82 -4.97
CA ILE A 21 8.20 0.85 -4.45
C ILE A 21 7.97 -0.55 -5.00
N TYR A 22 6.71 -1.00 -5.09
CA TYR A 22 6.38 -2.38 -5.42
C TYR A 22 5.87 -2.56 -6.86
N GLY A 23 5.57 -1.48 -7.58
CA GLY A 23 5.11 -1.50 -8.97
C GLY A 23 3.71 -2.08 -9.15
N ILE A 24 2.87 -2.02 -8.12
CA ILE A 24 1.51 -2.59 -8.14
C ILE A 24 0.52 -1.47 -7.77
N PRO A 25 -0.53 -1.23 -8.59
CA PRO A 25 -1.61 -0.33 -8.23
C PRO A 25 -2.35 -0.84 -6.99
N VAL A 26 -2.47 0.00 -5.97
CA VAL A 26 -3.18 -0.32 -4.73
C VAL A 26 -4.12 0.80 -4.33
N THR A 27 -5.07 0.48 -3.45
CA THR A 27 -5.78 1.46 -2.63
C THR A 27 -5.58 1.12 -1.15
N VAL A 28 -5.75 2.12 -0.28
CA VAL A 28 -5.69 1.93 1.18
C VAL A 28 -7.05 2.35 1.75
N GLN A 29 -7.72 1.42 2.42
CA GLN A 29 -9.05 1.62 2.99
C GLN A 29 -9.06 1.31 4.49
N GLU A 30 -10.04 1.86 5.21
CA GLU A 30 -10.28 1.55 6.62
C GLU A 30 -11.48 0.61 6.76
N VAL A 31 -11.25 -0.56 7.35
CA VAL A 31 -12.27 -1.57 7.61
C VAL A 31 -12.32 -1.83 9.10
N LYS A 32 -13.41 -1.41 9.76
CA LYS A 32 -13.61 -1.58 11.22
C LYS A 32 -12.46 -1.01 12.06
N GLY A 33 -11.92 0.15 11.69
CA GLY A 33 -10.80 0.77 12.40
C GLY A 33 -9.42 0.24 12.01
N VAL A 34 -9.33 -0.72 11.08
CA VAL A 34 -8.07 -1.30 10.61
C VAL A 34 -7.79 -0.83 9.19
N LYS A 35 -6.58 -0.31 8.95
CA LYS A 35 -6.14 0.02 7.60
C LYS A 35 -5.73 -1.22 6.82
N VAL A 36 -6.25 -1.35 5.60
CA VAL A 36 -6.05 -2.47 4.71
C VAL A 36 -5.56 -1.95 3.37
N VAL A 37 -4.47 -2.53 2.87
CA VAL A 37 -3.95 -2.30 1.52
C VAL A 37 -4.60 -3.33 0.58
N ILE A 38 -5.20 -2.85 -0.50
CA ILE A 38 -5.96 -3.68 -1.45
C ILE A 38 -5.34 -3.49 -2.84
N PRO A 39 -4.75 -4.54 -3.44
CA PRO A 39 -4.32 -4.50 -4.83
C PRO A 39 -5.49 -4.29 -5.78
N LEU A 40 -5.31 -3.44 -6.79
CA LEU A 40 -6.29 -3.21 -7.84
C LEU A 40 -5.88 -4.04 -9.08
N PRO A 41 -6.82 -4.73 -9.74
CA PRO A 41 -6.53 -5.37 -11.02
C PRO A 41 -6.29 -4.31 -12.10
N ASP A 42 -5.34 -4.57 -13.00
CA ASP A 42 -4.99 -3.65 -14.11
C ASP A 42 -6.13 -3.42 -15.12
N ASN A 43 -7.23 -4.18 -15.04
CA ASN A 43 -8.34 -4.12 -15.99
C ASN A 43 -9.63 -3.68 -15.28
N GLN A 44 -9.98 -2.39 -15.43
CA GLN A 44 -11.36 -1.90 -15.32
C GLN A 44 -11.93 -1.68 -16.72
#